data_AF-A0A450RXH3-F1
#
_entry.id   AF-A0A450RXH3-F1
#
_cell.length_a   1.000
_cell.length_b   1.000
_cell.length_c   1.000
_cell.angle_alpha   90.00
_cell.angle_beta   90.00
_cell.angle_gamma   90.00
#
_symmetry.space_group_name_H-M   'P 1'
#
loop_
_entity.id
_entity.type
_entity.pdbx_description
1 polymer ?
#
loop_
_entity_poly.entity_id
_entity_poly.type
_entity_poly.pdbx_seq_one_letter_code
_entity_poly.pdbx_strand_id
1 'polypeptide(L)'
;MAVEILITGPARSDIEQIWWRGCEQYNRRVADDYKRLIKQAIQDLSEEPFKSGTLAVGARNDGLRRYRLEHSRKKAGVSIRKPAHTIFYYAIEGKAIVISRVIREARAFVISEIEPPP
;
A
#
# COMPACT_ATOMS: atom_id res chain seq x y z
N MET A 1 -21.82 -2.20 0.21
CA MET A 1 -21.41 -2.06 1.61
C MET A 1 -20.04 -1.41 1.61
N ALA A 2 -19.82 -0.35 2.39
CA ALA A 2 -18.51 0.28 2.45
C ALA A 2 -17.58 -0.60 3.30
N VAL A 3 -16.43 -0.98 2.75
CA VAL A 3 -15.41 -1.75 3.46
C VAL A 3 -14.63 -0.77 4.34
N GLU A 4 -14.44 -1.11 5.62
CA GLU A 4 -13.66 -0.27 6.54
C GLU A 4 -12.17 -0.34 6.19
N ILE A 5 -11.49 0.80 6.22
CA ILE A 5 -10.04 0.87 6.02
C ILE A 5 -9.34 1.12 7.35
N LEU A 6 -8.56 0.13 7.78
CA LEU A 6 -7.73 0.21 8.97
C LEU A 6 -6.26 0.36 8.55
N ILE A 7 -5.56 1.35 9.11
CA ILE A 7 -4.14 1.58 8.84
C ILE A 7 -3.38 1.41 10.15
N THR A 8 -2.49 0.42 10.19
CA THR A 8 -1.67 0.10 11.38
C THR A 8 -0.65 1.21 11.67
N GLY A 9 -0.10 1.21 12.89
CA GLY A 9 1.00 2.12 13.25
C GLY A 9 2.21 2.02 12.31
N PRO A 10 2.72 0.81 12.01
CA PRO A 10 3.80 0.63 11.04
C PRO A 10 3.48 1.18 9.64
N ALA A 11 2.29 0.93 9.10
CA ALA A 11 1.89 1.49 7.81
C ALA A 11 1.83 3.02 7.82
N ARG A 12 1.37 3.64 8.92
CA ARG A 12 1.38 5.10 9.07
C ARG A 12 2.81 5.65 9.05
N SER A 13 3.71 5.04 9.81
CA SER A 13 5.13 5.42 9.83
C SER A 13 5.78 5.26 8.46
N ASP A 14 5.48 4.17 7.74
CA ASP A 14 5.97 3.95 6.38
C ASP A 14 5.50 5.09 5.44
N ILE A 15 4.22 5.48 5.49
CA ILE A 15 3.66 6.57 4.67
C ILE A 15 4.31 7.91 4.99
N GLU A 16 4.52 8.21 6.28
CA GLU A 16 5.21 9.42 6.73
C GLU A 16 6.66 9.46 6.24
N GLN A 17 7.38 8.34 6.32
CA GLN A 17 8.75 8.22 5.81
C GLN A 17 8.83 8.41 4.29
N ILE A 18 7.87 7.85 3.53
CA ILE A 18 7.79 8.04 2.08
C ILE A 18 7.64 9.53 1.75
N TRP A 19 6.76 10.23 2.47
CA TRP A 19 6.53 11.65 2.26
C TRP A 19 7.77 12.47 2.62
N TRP A 20 8.36 12.23 3.80
CA TRP A 20 9.56 12.93 4.26
C TRP A 20 10.71 12.79 3.28
N ARG A 21 11.03 11.55 2.86
CA ARG A 21 12.09 11.29 1.87
C ARG A 21 11.75 11.92 0.51
N GLY A 22 10.49 11.94 0.10
CA GLY A 22 10.05 12.61 -1.12
C GLY A 22 10.34 14.11 -1.10
N CYS A 23 10.08 14.76 0.04
CA CYS A 23 10.40 16.17 0.28
C CYS A 23 11.92 16.43 0.28
N GLU A 24 12.70 15.61 1.01
CA GLU A 24 14.15 15.79 1.14
C GLU A 24 14.91 15.49 -0.16
N GLN A 25 14.60 14.38 -0.84
CA GLN A 25 15.39 13.89 -1.96
C GLN A 25 15.01 14.52 -3.31
N TYR A 26 13.77 15.02 -3.41
CA TYR A 26 13.25 15.55 -4.67
C TYR A 26 12.65 16.94 -4.45
N ASN A 27 11.37 16.99 -4.07
CA ASN A 27 10.63 18.22 -3.77
C ASN A 27 9.24 17.85 -3.25
N ARG A 28 8.54 18.87 -2.74
CA ARG A 28 7.17 18.74 -2.23
C ARG A 28 6.17 18.18 -3.25
N ARG A 29 6.31 18.49 -4.53
CA ARG A 29 5.42 17.99 -5.59
C ARG A 29 5.51 16.47 -5.73
N VAL A 30 6.71 15.90 -5.65
CA VAL A 30 6.90 14.43 -5.67
C VAL A 30 6.29 13.78 -4.44
N ALA A 31 6.44 14.39 -3.27
CA ALA A 31 5.83 13.91 -2.03
C ALA A 31 4.29 13.94 -2.09
N ASP A 32 3.71 15.00 -2.65
CA ASP A 32 2.27 15.14 -2.85
C ASP A 32 1.73 14.14 -3.88
N ASP A 33 2.48 13.87 -4.96
CA ASP A 33 2.14 12.84 -5.93
C ASP A 33 2.13 11.44 -5.28
N TYR A 34 3.09 11.12 -4.41
CA TYR A 34 3.08 9.87 -3.66
C TYR A 34 1.87 9.77 -2.71
N LYS A 35 1.52 10.86 -2.04
CA LYS A 35 0.33 10.92 -1.18
C LYS A 35 -0.96 10.65 -1.97
N ARG A 36 -1.11 11.26 -3.14
CA ARG A 36 -2.25 11.02 -4.05
C ARG A 36 -2.29 9.57 -4.52
N LEU A 37 -1.13 9.01 -4.87
CA LEU A 37 -1.02 7.65 -5.35
C LEU A 37 -1.40 6.62 -4.29
N ILE A 38 -0.90 6.78 -3.05
CA ILE A 38 -1.23 5.91 -1.92
C ILE A 38 -2.74 5.99 -1.61
N LYS A 39 -3.30 7.20 -1.61
CA LYS A 39 -4.74 7.40 -1.40
C LYS A 39 -5.57 6.69 -2.48
N GLN A 40 -5.19 6.82 -3.75
CA GLN A 40 -5.88 6.15 -4.85
C GLN A 40 -5.77 4.63 -4.73
N ALA A 41 -4.61 4.09 -4.33
CA ALA A 41 -4.43 2.66 -4.14
C ALA A 41 -5.30 2.10 -3.01
N ILE A 42 -5.40 2.81 -1.89
CA ILE A 42 -6.31 2.43 -0.80
C ILE A 42 -7.76 2.47 -1.27
N GLN A 43 -8.15 3.48 -2.06
CA GLN A 43 -9.49 3.55 -2.65
C GLN A 43 -9.76 2.36 -3.59
N ASP A 44 -8.83 2.05 -4.49
CA ASP A 44 -8.93 0.91 -5.41
C ASP A 44 -9.08 -0.42 -4.64
N LEU A 45 -8.34 -0.59 -3.54
CA LEU A 45 -8.45 -1.75 -2.67
C LEU A 45 -9.81 -1.80 -1.96
N SER A 46 -10.34 -0.66 -1.51
CA SER A 46 -11.66 -0.61 -0.85
C SER A 46 -12.81 -1.02 -1.78
N GLU A 47 -12.67 -0.76 -3.08
CA GLU A 47 -13.67 -1.08 -4.10
C GLU A 47 -13.57 -2.54 -4.54
N GLU A 48 -12.34 -3.03 -4.77
CA GLU A 48 -12.09 -4.39 -5.24
C GLU A 48 -10.89 -5.02 -4.49
N PRO A 49 -11.07 -5.50 -3.24
CA PRO A 49 -9.98 -5.99 -2.38
C PRO A 49 -9.24 -7.22 -2.93
N PHE A 50 -9.85 -7.90 -3.91
CA PHE A 50 -9.38 -9.15 -4.52
C PHE A 50 -9.07 -9.01 -6.02
N LYS A 51 -8.94 -7.78 -6.53
CA LYS A 51 -8.74 -7.51 -7.97
C LYS A 51 -7.48 -8.18 -8.52
N SER A 52 -7.43 -8.34 -9.84
CA SER A 52 -6.22 -8.60 -10.61
C SER A 52 -5.11 -7.59 -10.26
N GLY A 53 -3.96 -8.11 -9.80
CA GLY A 53 -2.85 -7.32 -9.25
C GLY A 53 -2.66 -7.49 -7.74
N THR A 54 -3.63 -8.11 -7.06
CA THR A 54 -3.48 -8.58 -5.68
C THR A 54 -2.89 -9.98 -5.68
N LEU A 55 -1.74 -10.16 -5.04
CA LEU A 55 -1.09 -11.46 -4.94
C LEU A 55 -1.04 -11.90 -3.49
N ALA A 56 -1.43 -13.16 -3.23
CA ALA A 56 -1.18 -13.79 -1.94
C ALA A 56 0.34 -13.84 -1.70
N VAL A 57 0.75 -13.54 -0.47
CA VAL A 57 2.15 -13.41 -0.12
C VAL A 57 2.57 -14.57 0.78
N GLY A 58 3.43 -15.44 0.25
CA GLY A 58 4.02 -16.55 1.00
C GLY A 58 3.14 -17.81 1.06
N ALA A 59 3.69 -18.88 1.65
CA ALA A 59 2.99 -20.14 1.89
C ALA A 59 2.08 -20.10 3.12
N ARG A 60 2.14 -19.01 3.89
CA ARG A 60 1.29 -18.78 5.06
C ARG A 60 -0.10 -18.44 4.54
N ASN A 61 -1.08 -19.30 4.82
CA ASN A 61 -2.47 -19.09 4.44
C ASN A 61 -3.16 -18.07 5.37
N ASP A 62 -2.45 -17.01 5.75
CA ASP A 62 -2.87 -16.01 6.74
C ASP A 62 -3.63 -14.83 6.12
N GLY A 63 -3.87 -14.88 4.81
CA GLY A 63 -4.62 -13.85 4.08
C GLY A 63 -3.81 -12.60 3.73
N LEU A 64 -2.49 -12.59 3.93
CA LEU A 64 -1.64 -11.47 3.55
C LEU A 64 -1.58 -11.32 2.02
N ARG A 65 -1.82 -10.09 1.56
CA ARG A 65 -1.83 -9.72 0.14
C ARG A 65 -0.90 -8.55 -0.10
N ARG A 66 -0.39 -8.47 -1.33
CA ARG A 66 0.38 -7.32 -1.83
C ARG A 66 -0.31 -6.66 -3.01
N TYR A 67 -0.18 -5.34 -3.09
CA TYR A 67 -0.68 -4.50 -4.17
C TYR A 67 0.35 -3.44 -4.54
N ARG A 68 0.84 -3.45 -5.78
CA ARG A 68 1.83 -2.47 -6.24
C ARG A 68 1.16 -1.14 -6.61
N LEU A 69 1.73 -0.03 -6.13
CA LEU A 69 1.17 1.31 -6.38
C LEU A 69 1.13 1.68 -7.87
N GLU A 70 1.91 1.02 -8.73
CA GLU A 70 1.86 1.20 -10.17
C GLU A 70 0.46 0.96 -10.78
N HIS A 71 -0.33 0.07 -10.18
CA HIS A 71 -1.67 -0.28 -10.67
C HIS A 71 -2.65 0.89 -10.54
N SER A 72 -2.45 1.76 -9.56
CA SER A 72 -3.26 2.97 -9.34
C SER A 72 -2.73 4.21 -10.05
N ARG A 73 -1.53 4.16 -10.64
CA ARG A 73 -0.85 5.33 -11.22
C ARG A 73 -1.70 6.08 -12.24
N LYS A 74 -2.36 5.33 -13.15
CA LYS A 74 -3.17 5.93 -14.22
C LYS A 74 -4.38 6.68 -13.65
N LYS A 75 -5.06 6.09 -12.66
CA LYS A 75 -6.20 6.72 -11.99
C LYS A 75 -5.78 7.91 -11.12
N ALA A 76 -4.62 7.82 -10.46
CA ALA A 76 -4.11 8.86 -9.58
C ALA A 76 -3.69 10.15 -10.30
N GLY A 77 -3.43 10.09 -11.62
CA GLY A 77 -3.06 11.27 -12.42
C GLY A 77 -1.73 11.92 -12.01
N VAL A 78 -0.80 11.15 -11.46
CA VAL A 78 0.47 11.63 -10.91
C VAL A 78 1.58 11.68 -11.96
N SER A 79 2.61 12.50 -11.71
CA SER A 79 3.77 12.62 -12.61
C SER A 79 4.82 11.51 -12.44
N ILE A 80 4.72 10.72 -11.35
CA ILE A 80 5.63 9.62 -11.03
C ILE A 80 5.51 8.49 -12.07
N ARG A 81 6.57 8.26 -12.85
CA ARG A 81 6.57 7.25 -13.93
C ARG A 81 6.63 5.81 -13.43
N LYS A 82 7.44 5.51 -12.42
CA LYS A 82 7.58 4.15 -11.85
C LYS A 82 7.53 4.21 -10.32
N PRO A 83 6.33 4.13 -9.72
CA PRO A 83 6.18 4.02 -8.28
C PRO A 83 6.83 2.73 -7.78
N ALA A 84 7.75 2.82 -6.82
CA ALA A 84 8.53 1.68 -6.34
C ALA A 84 7.94 1.02 -5.09
N HIS A 85 6.78 1.48 -4.61
CA HIS A 85 6.21 1.03 -3.34
C HIS A 85 5.05 0.05 -3.55
N THR A 86 4.90 -0.84 -2.58
CA THR A 86 3.90 -1.90 -2.51
C THR A 86 3.17 -1.80 -1.18
N ILE A 87 1.84 -1.86 -1.24
CA ILE A 87 0.98 -1.99 -0.08
C ILE A 87 0.88 -3.47 0.28
N PHE A 88 1.14 -3.80 1.55
CA PHE A 88 0.84 -5.09 2.13
C PHE A 88 -0.38 -4.97 3.03
N TYR A 89 -1.37 -5.84 2.84
CA TYR A 89 -2.66 -5.72 3.50
C TYR A 89 -3.31 -7.07 3.74
N TYR A 90 -4.25 -7.09 4.68
CA TYR A 90 -5.17 -8.20 4.92
C TYR A 90 -6.56 -7.78 4.48
N ALA A 91 -7.28 -8.68 3.81
CA ALA A 91 -8.67 -8.48 3.43
C ALA A 91 -9.56 -9.37 4.32
N ILE A 92 -10.41 -8.74 5.12
CA ILE A 92 -11.45 -9.39 5.90
C ILE A 92 -12.74 -9.27 5.09
N GLU A 93 -13.17 -10.39 4.50
CA GLU A 93 -14.26 -10.42 3.52
C GLU A 93 -15.52 -9.71 4.02
N GLY A 94 -15.99 -8.73 3.23
CA GLY A 94 -17.19 -7.94 3.53
C GLY A 94 -17.08 -7.00 4.74
N LYS A 95 -15.94 -6.92 5.42
CA LYS A 95 -15.76 -6.15 6.66
C LYS A 95 -14.74 -5.04 6.52
N ALA A 96 -13.47 -5.40 6.34
CA ALA A 96 -12.37 -4.45 6.45
C ALA A 96 -11.17 -4.82 5.58
N ILE A 97 -10.37 -3.81 5.26
CA ILE A 97 -9.01 -3.95 4.74
C ILE A 97 -8.07 -3.37 5.78
N VAL A 98 -7.11 -4.19 6.20
CA VAL A 98 -6.06 -3.77 7.13
C VAL A 98 -4.79 -3.53 6.34
N ILE A 99 -4.45 -2.25 6.13
CA ILE A 99 -3.18 -1.83 5.56
C ILE A 99 -2.10 -2.04 6.61
N SER A 100 -1.29 -3.08 6.42
CA SER A 100 -0.28 -3.48 7.40
C SER A 100 1.05 -2.75 7.20
N ARG A 101 1.52 -2.63 5.94
CA ARG A 101 2.77 -1.93 5.60
C ARG A 101 2.72 -1.26 4.22
N VAL A 102 3.54 -0.23 4.00
CA VAL A 102 3.73 0.42 2.68
C VAL A 102 5.21 0.52 2.37
N ILE A 103 5.74 -0.45 1.61
CA ILE A 103 7.19 -0.65 1.56
C ILE A 103 7.70 -0.48 0.14
N ARG A 104 8.86 0.15 0.00
CA ARG A 104 9.58 0.16 -1.27
C ARG A 104 10.00 -1.27 -1.60
N GLU A 105 9.63 -1.78 -2.77
CA GLU A 105 10.07 -3.08 -3.24
C GLU A 105 11.61 -3.06 -3.35
N ALA A 106 12.26 -3.63 -2.33
CA ALA A 106 13.69 -3.80 -2.21
C ALA A 106 13.97 -5.27 -1.97
N ARG A 107 15.11 -5.74 -2.46
CA ARG A 107 15.50 -7.16 -2.46
C ARG A 107 15.62 -7.79 -1.06
N ALA A 108 15.55 -6.98 0.01
CA ALA A 108 15.81 -7.38 1.39
C ALA A 108 14.59 -7.31 2.34
N PHE A 109 13.39 -6.94 1.86
CA PHE A 109 12.22 -6.93 2.76
C PHE A 109 11.80 -8.36 3.11
N VAL A 110 11.73 -8.67 4.41
CA VAL A 110 11.38 -10.00 4.90
C VAL A 110 9.90 -10.01 5.28
N ILE A 111 9.10 -10.76 4.51
CA ILE A 111 7.65 -10.88 4.72
C ILE A 111 7.29 -11.36 6.15
N SER A 112 8.17 -12.12 6.81
CA SER A 112 7.95 -12.59 8.18
C SER A 112 7.88 -11.47 9.23
N GLU A 113 8.29 -10.24 8.89
CA GLU A 113 8.16 -9.06 9.76
C GLU A 113 6.78 -8.42 9.71
N ILE A 114 5.86 -8.92 8.87
CA ILE A 114 4.47 -8.48 8.84
C ILE A 114 3.66 -9.36 9.77
N GLU A 115 3.22 -8.77 10.88
CA GLU A 115 2.32 -9.43 11.81
C GLU A 115 0.87 -9.37 11.30
N PRO A 116 0.10 -10.46 11.44
CA PRO A 116 -1.32 -10.44 11.19
C PRO A 116 -2.03 -9.50 12.17
N PRO A 117 -3.15 -8.88 11.77
CA PRO A 117 -3.96 -8.12 12.70
C PRO A 117 -4.45 -9.04 13.85
N PRO A 118 -4.63 -8.49 15.06
CA PRO A 118 -5.19 -9.21 16.20
C PRO A 118 -6.63 -9.67 15.96
#